data_AF-N9Q4Q1-F1
#
_entry.id   AF-N9Q4Q1-F1
#
_cell.length_a   1.000
_cell.length_b   1.000
_cell.length_c   1.000
_cell.angle_alpha   90.00
_cell.angle_beta   90.00
_cell.angle_gamma   90.00
#
_symmetry.space_group_name_H-M   'P 1'
#
loop_
_entity.id
_entity.type
_entity.pdbx_description
1 polymer ?
#
loop_
_entity_poly.entity_id
_entity_poly.type
_entity_poly.pdbx_seq_one_letter_code
_entity_poly.pdbx_strand_id
1 'polypeptide(L)' 'MNDNLGVVVFYLLFLFAGVVLVIGSIIFDMTLLCIGLGLITCAFLIKYEFKLTVMFWHKIE' A
#
# COMPACT_ATOMS: atom_id res chain seq x y z
N MET A 1 -3.34 16.90 -5.44
CA MET A 1 -4.43 15.90 -5.27
C MET A 1 -5.16 16.27 -3.99
N ASN A 2 -6.49 16.17 -3.93
CA ASN A 2 -7.21 16.39 -2.66
C ASN A 2 -6.66 15.39 -1.64
N ASP A 3 -6.23 15.83 -0.45
CA ASP A 3 -5.58 14.97 0.55
C ASP A 3 -6.43 13.72 0.84
N ASN A 4 -7.75 13.88 0.92
CA ASN A 4 -8.69 12.77 1.08
C ASN A 4 -8.64 11.73 -0.03
N LEU A 5 -8.48 12.14 -1.30
CA LEU A 5 -8.40 11.21 -2.42
C LEU A 5 -7.11 10.39 -2.36
N GLY A 6 -5.98 11.00 -1.97
CA GLY A 6 -4.73 10.27 -1.83
C GLY A 6 -4.76 9.26 -0.69
N VAL A 7 -5.39 9.59 0.44
CA VAL A 7 -5.56 8.62 1.55
C VAL A 7 -6.41 7.43 1.09
N VAL A 8 -7.51 7.68 0.37
CA VAL A 8 -8.38 6.61 -0.16
C VAL A 8 -7.61 5.70 -1.11
N VAL A 9 -6.87 6.28 -2.05
CA VAL A 9 -6.05 5.53 -3.02
C VAL A 9 -4.97 4.71 -2.31
N PHE A 10 -4.32 5.28 -1.30
CA PHE A 10 -3.32 4.57 -0.49
C PHE A 10 -3.92 3.34 0.20
N TYR A 11 -5.05 3.49 0.90
CA TYR A 11 -5.70 2.37 1.57
C TYR A 11 -6.17 1.29 0.60
N LEU A 12 -6.71 1.67 -0.56
CA LEU A 12 -7.13 0.73 -1.60
C LEU A 12 -5.96 -0.09 -2.15
N LEU A 13 -4.85 0.59 -2.49
CA LEU A 13 -3.63 -0.06 -2.97
C LEU A 13 -3.04 -0.98 -1.91
N PHE A 14 -3.00 -0.53 -0.66
CA PHE A 14 -2.45 -1.31 0.44
C PHE A 14 -3.28 -2.57 0.73
N LEU A 15 -4.62 -2.43 0.73
CA LEU A 15 -5.54 -3.56 0.91
C LEU A 15 -5.41 -4.54 -0.25
N PHE A 16 -5.35 -4.05 -1.48
CA PHE A 16 -5.14 -4.89 -2.66
C PHE A 16 -3.80 -5.64 -2.60
N ALA A 17 -2.71 -4.96 -2.24
CA ALA A 17 -1.40 -5.57 -2.09
C ALA A 17 -1.39 -6.67 -1.01
N GLY A 18 -2.10 -6.45 0.10
CA GLY A 18 -2.28 -7.45 1.15
C GLY A 18 -2.98 -8.71 0.64
N VAL A 19 -4.08 -8.56 -0.12
CA VAL A 19 -4.79 -9.69 -0.73
C VAL A 19 -3.89 -10.45 -1.72
N VAL A 20 -3.16 -9.73 -2.57
CA VAL A 20 -2.21 -10.34 -3.53
C VAL A 20 -1.11 -11.11 -2.81
N LEU A 21 -0.55 -10.58 -1.72
CA LEU A 21 0.44 -11.28 -0.90
C LEU A 21 -0.13 -12.55 -0.26
N VAL A 22 -1.34 -12.50 0.30
CA VAL A 22 -1.98 -13.67 0.92
C VAL A 22 -2.20 -14.77 -0.12
N ILE A 23 -2.75 -14.42 -1.28
CA ILE A 23 -2.98 -15.38 -2.38
C ILE A 23 -1.65 -15.93 -2.89
N GLY A 24 -0.67 -15.07 -3.14
CA GLY A 24 0.67 -15.46 -3.59
C GLY A 24 1.36 -16.41 -2.59
N SER A 25 1.17 -16.18 -1.29
CA SER A 25 1.71 -17.05 -0.23
C SER A 25 1.01 -18.40 -0.16
N ILE A 26 -0.30 -18.48 -0.41
CA ILE A 26 -1.05 -19.75 -0.42
C ILE A 26 -0.62 -20.61 -1.61
N ILE A 27 -0.40 -19.99 -2.77
CA ILE A 27 -0.04 -20.68 -4.01
C ILE A 27 1.48 -20.92 -4.11
N PHE A 28 2.27 -20.35 -3.20
CA PHE A 28 3.74 -20.32 -3.26
C PHE A 28 4.27 -19.72 -4.58
N ASP A 29 3.51 -18.78 -5.16
CA ASP A 29 3.91 -18.11 -6.39
C ASP A 29 4.78 -16.88 -6.08
N MET A 30 6.06 -17.02 -6.38
CA MET A 30 7.07 -15.98 -6.15
C MET A 30 6.82 -14.72 -6.98
N THR A 31 6.16 -14.82 -8.14
CA THR A 31 5.85 -13.68 -9.01
C THR A 31 4.77 -12.81 -8.36
N LEU A 32 3.71 -13.44 -7.86
CA LEU A 32 2.63 -12.76 -7.13
C LEU A 32 3.14 -12.09 -5.85
N LEU A 33 4.06 -12.74 -5.13
CA LEU A 33 4.71 -12.15 -3.96
C LEU A 33 5.53 -10.91 -4.32
N CYS A 34 6.33 -10.97 -5.40
CA CYS A 34 7.08 -9.82 -5.91
C CYS A 34 6.16 -8.67 -6.34
N ILE A 35 5.04 -8.97 -7.00
CA ILE A 35 4.04 -7.96 -7.39
C ILE A 35 3.41 -7.31 -6.16
N GLY A 36 3.07 -8.10 -5.14
CA GLY A 36 2.55 -7.59 -3.85
C GLY A 36 3.52 -6.63 -3.17
N LEU A 37 4.81 -6.99 -3.10
CA LEU A 37 5.85 -6.11 -2.56
C LEU A 37 6.05 -4.83 -3.38
N GLY A 38 5.97 -4.93 -4.71
CA GLY A 38 6.00 -3.78 -5.62
C GLY A 38 4.83 -2.83 -5.37
N LEU A 39 3.62 -3.36 -5.20
CA LEU A 39 2.41 -2.58 -4.90
C LEU A 39 2.51 -1.87 -3.54
N ILE A 40 3.07 -2.53 -2.51
CA ILE A 40 3.34 -1.89 -1.21
C ILE A 40 4.32 -0.73 -1.40
N THR A 41 5.40 -0.94 -2.16
CA THR A 41 6.39 0.10 -2.43
C THR A 41 5.77 1.30 -3.16
N CYS A 42 4.91 1.06 -4.16
CA CYS A 42 4.14 2.10 -4.83
C CYS A 42 3.21 2.86 -3.88
N ALA A 43 2.53 2.17 -2.96
CA ALA A 43 1.71 2.82 -1.95
C ALA A 43 2.55 3.74 -1.06
N PHE A 44 3.74 3.30 -0.63
CA PHE A 44 4.68 4.12 0.13
C PHE A 44 5.22 5.32 -0.65
N LEU A 45 5.48 5.17 -1.94
CA LEU A 45 5.87 6.26 -2.84
C LEU A 45 4.77 7.31 -2.95
N ILE A 46 3.51 6.90 -3.10
CA ILE A 46 2.35 7.81 -3.11
C ILE A 46 2.23 8.55 -1.76
N LYS A 47 2.43 7.85 -0.63
CA LYS A 47 2.47 8.51 0.69
C LYS A 47 3.55 9.58 0.75
N TYR A 48 4.74 9.30 0.22
CA TYR A 48 5.88 10.22 0.24
C TYR A 48 5.67 11.44 -0.68
N GLU A 49 5.27 11.21 -1.94
CA GLU A 49 5.02 12.26 -2.94
C GLU A 49 3.92 13.22 -2.49
N PHE A 50 2.80 12.68 -2.00
CA PHE A 50 1.64 13.50 -1.67
C PHE A 50 1.61 13.93 -0.20
N LYS A 51 2.67 13.66 0.59
CA LYS A 51 2.74 13.93 2.05
C LYS A 51 1.46 13.54 2.79
N LEU A 52 0.87 12.41 2.41
CA LEU A 52 -0.43 12.02 2.93
C LEU A 52 -0.34 11.77 4.43
N THR A 53 -1.15 12.51 5.20
CA THR A 53 -1.34 12.28 6.63
C THR A 53 -2.21 11.03 6.82
N VAL A 54 -1.63 9.87 6.57
CA VAL A 54 -2.25 8.58 6.90
C VAL A 54 -2.20 8.38 8.42
N MET A 55 -3.37 8.14 9.02
CA MET A 55 -3.59 8.04 10.46
C MET A 55 -2.69 6.99 11.16
N PHE A 56 -2.23 5.97 10.43
CA PHE A 56 -1.26 4.97 10.92
C PHE A 56 0.13 5.54 11.27
N TRP A 57 0.38 6.82 10.93
CA TRP A 57 1.62 7.52 11.21
C TRP A 57 1.35 8.93 11.73
N HIS A 58 0.31 9.12 12.55
CA HIS A 58 0.35 10.26 13.46
C HIS A 58 1.55 10.01 14.37
N LYS A 59 2.56 10.89 14.28
CA LYS A 59 3.69 10.90 15.21
C LYS A 59 3.07 10.86 16.60
N ILE A 60 3.28 9.77 17.32
CA ILE A 60 2.96 9.72 18.75
C ILE A 60 3.90 10.77 19.33
N GLU A 61 3.36 11.96 19.59
CA GLU A 61 4.04 13.03 20.31
C GLU A 61 4.25 12.60 21.77
#